data_AF-A0A1F9AAF1-F1
#
_entry.id   AF-A0A1F9AAF1-F1
#
_cell.length_a   1.000
_cell.length_b   1.000
_cell.length_c   1.000
_cell.angle_alpha   90.00
_cell.angle_beta   90.00
_cell.angle_gamma   90.00
#
_symmetry.space_group_name_H-M   'P 1'
#
loop_
_entity.id
_entity.type
_entity.pdbx_description
1 polymer ?
#
loop_
_entity_poly.entity_id
_entity_poly.type
_entity_poly.pdbx_seq_one_letter_code
_entity_poly.pdbx_strand_id
1 'polypeptide(L)'
;MRHDRASGARTRIFASLSPVYFSRRVTPEKYSIRFDTRFYLAHLPSDQSPLSSSQEVTEGLWLTPQQALQRAQNAGFPMMPPTLAALRTLAALGSWQKLREQYQLETRQVL
;
A
#
# COMPACT_ATOMS: atom_id res chain seq x y z
N MET A 1 38.01 20.25 6.73
CA MET A 1 37.24 19.21 7.46
C MET A 1 36.46 18.43 6.40
N ARG A 2 36.56 17.11 6.41
CA ARG A 2 36.48 16.24 5.21
C ARG A 2 35.09 16.23 4.57
N HIS A 3 35.01 16.68 3.31
CA HIS A 3 33.96 16.29 2.38
C HIS A 3 34.22 14.84 1.95
N ASP A 4 33.47 13.90 2.52
CA ASP A 4 33.48 12.53 2.00
C ASP A 4 32.51 12.46 0.80
N ARG A 5 33.11 12.33 -0.39
CA ARG A 5 32.39 12.12 -1.64
C ARG A 5 32.03 10.64 -1.72
N ALA A 6 30.81 10.27 -1.34
CA ALA A 6 30.28 8.96 -1.68
C ALA A 6 29.88 8.93 -3.16
N SER A 7 30.80 8.43 -4.00
CA SER A 7 30.44 7.76 -5.25
C SER A 7 29.71 6.46 -4.90
N GLY A 8 28.44 6.33 -5.27
CA GLY A 8 27.68 5.10 -5.08
C GLY A 8 26.50 5.12 -6.03
N ALA A 9 26.38 4.07 -6.84
CA ALA A 9 25.36 3.94 -7.87
C ALA A 9 23.97 4.34 -7.33
N ARG A 10 23.24 5.17 -8.09
CA ARG A 10 21.81 5.40 -7.83
C ARG A 10 21.10 4.06 -7.96
N THR A 11 20.88 3.34 -6.86
CA THR A 11 20.07 2.12 -6.84
C THR A 11 18.70 2.49 -7.38
N ARG A 12 18.43 2.13 -8.63
CA ARG A 12 17.12 2.29 -9.22
C ARG A 12 16.25 1.18 -8.64
N ILE A 13 15.47 1.50 -7.61
CA ILE A 13 14.48 0.58 -7.04
C ILE A 13 13.30 0.55 -8.02
N PHE A 14 13.32 -0.38 -8.97
CA PHE A 14 12.14 -0.69 -9.76
C PHE A 14 11.39 -1.82 -9.06
N ALA A 15 10.28 -1.49 -8.39
CA ALA A 15 9.33 -2.52 -7.98
C ALA A 15 8.60 -3.02 -9.23
N SER A 16 9.03 -4.15 -9.78
CA SER A 16 8.29 -4.85 -10.82
C SER A 16 7.06 -5.51 -10.19
N LEU A 17 6.00 -4.72 -10.00
CA LEU A 17 4.70 -5.20 -9.54
C LEU A 17 3.81 -5.45 -10.75
N SER A 18 2.95 -6.46 -10.67
CA SER A 18 1.84 -6.67 -11.61
C SER A 18 0.52 -6.31 -10.91
N PRO A 19 0.17 -5.02 -10.81
CA PRO A 19 -1.01 -4.59 -10.08
C PRO A 19 -2.30 -4.92 -10.83
N VAL A 20 -3.35 -5.28 -10.07
CA VAL A 20 -4.72 -5.41 -10.57
C VAL A 20 -5.56 -4.23 -10.09
N TYR A 21 -6.52 -3.80 -10.91
CA TYR A 21 -7.41 -2.70 -10.56
C TYR A 21 -8.34 -3.10 -9.41
N PHE A 22 -8.48 -2.21 -8.41
CA PHE A 22 -9.31 -2.46 -7.24
C PHE A 22 -10.50 -1.52 -7.15
N SER A 23 -10.27 -0.21 -7.14
CA SER A 23 -11.37 0.76 -7.05
C SER A 23 -10.95 2.16 -7.50
N ARG A 24 -11.93 3.04 -7.69
CA ARG A 24 -11.72 4.47 -7.93
C ARG A 24 -12.52 5.27 -6.91
N ARG A 25 -11.90 6.31 -6.34
CA ARG A 25 -12.54 7.24 -5.42
C ARG A 25 -12.28 8.65 -5.87
N VAL A 26 -13.35 9.41 -6.02
CA VAL A 26 -13.30 10.84 -6.33
C VAL A 26 -13.68 11.60 -5.07
N THR A 27 -12.87 12.57 -4.65
CA THR A 27 -13.21 13.45 -3.54
C THR A 27 -14.50 14.23 -3.88
N PRO A 28 -15.50 14.25 -2.98
CA PRO A 28 -16.73 15.01 -3.19
C PRO A 28 -16.48 16.50 -3.44
N GLU A 29 -17.39 17.16 -4.17
CA GLU A 29 -17.24 18.56 -4.59
C GLU A 29 -17.21 19.57 -3.44
N LYS A 30 -17.78 19.22 -2.28
CA LYS A 30 -17.79 20.09 -1.09
C LYS A 30 -16.40 20.38 -0.51
N TYR A 31 -15.38 19.63 -0.90
CA TYR A 31 -14.00 19.84 -0.46
C TYR A 31 -13.24 20.69 -1.48
N SER A 32 -12.50 21.69 -1.01
CA SER A 32 -11.71 22.61 -1.86
C SER A 32 -10.57 21.90 -2.58
N ILE A 33 -9.93 20.94 -1.94
CA ILE A 33 -8.90 20.08 -2.54
C ILE A 33 -9.54 18.74 -2.90
N ARG A 34 -9.39 18.33 -4.17
CA ARG A 34 -10.02 17.14 -4.70
C ARG A 34 -9.02 16.26 -5.43
N PHE A 35 -9.23 14.96 -5.31
CA PHE A 35 -8.44 13.95 -6.00
C PHE A 35 -9.38 12.98 -6.73
N ASP A 36 -8.94 12.51 -7.89
CA ASP A 36 -9.48 11.33 -8.57
C ASP A 36 -8.45 10.21 -8.41
N THR A 37 -8.63 9.40 -7.36
CA THR A 37 -7.66 8.39 -6.96
C THR A 37 -8.11 7.01 -7.41
N ARG A 38 -7.25 6.32 -8.17
CA ARG A 38 -7.39 4.91 -8.51
C ARG A 38 -6.52 4.08 -7.58
N PHE A 39 -7.10 3.03 -7.03
CA PHE A 39 -6.46 2.09 -6.13
C PHE A 39 -6.22 0.78 -6.86
N TYR A 40 -5.09 0.15 -6.53
CA TYR A 40 -4.65 -1.11 -7.12
C TYR A 40 -4.20 -2.05 -6.01
N LEU A 41 -4.24 -3.35 -6.29
CA LEU A 41 -3.69 -4.39 -5.44
C LEU A 41 -2.52 -5.04 -6.15
N ALA A 42 -1.46 -5.37 -5.43
CA ALA A 42 -0.32 -6.10 -5.97
C ALA A 42 0.20 -7.08 -4.92
N HIS A 43 0.72 -8.21 -5.40
CA HIS A 43 1.51 -9.12 -4.59
C HIS A 43 2.93 -8.55 -4.45
N LEU A 44 3.49 -8.56 -3.23
CA LEU A 44 4.90 -8.25 -3.01
C LEU A 44 5.74 -9.49 -3.37
N PRO A 45 6.63 -9.42 -4.38
CA PRO A 45 7.53 -10.53 -4.71
C PRO A 45 8.40 -10.93 -3.51
N SER A 46 8.69 -12.23 -3.36
CA SER A 46 9.43 -12.77 -2.21
C SER A 46 10.89 -12.31 -2.14
N ASP A 47 11.46 -11.85 -3.25
CA ASP A 47 12.80 -11.29 -3.37
C ASP A 47 12.85 -9.78 -3.08
N GLN A 48 11.70 -9.14 -2.80
CA GLN A 48 11.60 -7.73 -2.49
C GLN A 48 11.24 -7.49 -1.03
N SER A 49 11.93 -6.53 -0.42
CA SER A 49 11.67 -6.06 0.93
C SER A 49 11.26 -4.59 0.91
N PRO A 50 10.16 -4.19 1.58
CA PRO A 50 9.78 -2.79 1.68
C PRO A 50 10.77 -2.01 2.53
N LEU A 51 10.96 -0.74 2.20
CA LEU A 51 11.69 0.19 3.06
C LEU A 51 10.88 0.44 4.34
N SER A 52 11.55 0.43 5.49
CA SER A 52 10.92 0.73 6.78
C SER A 52 10.68 2.23 7.00
N SER A 53 11.39 3.10 6.28
CA SER A 53 11.23 4.56 6.32
C SER A 53 11.81 5.22 5.07
N SER A 54 11.49 6.50 4.87
CA SER A 54 12.02 7.38 3.83
C SER A 54 11.92 8.85 4.29
N GLN A 55 12.27 9.80 3.41
CA GLN A 55 12.10 11.23 3.72
C GLN A 55 10.62 11.63 3.90
N GLU A 56 9.69 10.94 3.24
CA GLU A 56 8.26 11.21 3.30
C GLU A 56 7.50 10.26 4.25
N VAL A 57 8.14 9.17 4.70
CA VAL A 57 7.53 8.11 5.50
C VAL A 57 8.38 7.84 6.73
N THR A 58 7.84 8.11 7.92
CA THR A 58 8.56 7.88 9.19
C THR A 58 8.62 6.41 9.60
N GLU A 59 7.56 5.64 9.33
CA GLU A 59 7.46 4.22 9.71
C GLU A 59 6.61 3.44 8.69
N GLY A 60 7.02 2.18 8.43
CA GLY A 60 6.28 1.20 7.65
C GLY A 60 6.09 -0.10 8.43
N LEU A 61 4.89 -0.69 8.34
CA LEU A 61 4.54 -1.93 9.01
C LEU A 61 3.55 -2.77 8.18
N TRP A 62 3.57 -4.08 8.39
CA TRP A 62 2.59 -5.01 7.84
C TRP A 62 1.47 -5.27 8.84
N LEU A 63 0.23 -5.08 8.40
CA LEU A 63 -0.98 -5.36 9.17
C LEU A 63 -2.00 -6.09 8.30
N THR A 64 -2.77 -6.98 8.91
CA THR A 64 -4.01 -7.45 8.28
C THR A 64 -5.02 -6.29 8.18
N PRO A 65 -5.94 -6.31 7.21
CA PRO A 65 -6.97 -5.27 7.11
C PRO A 65 -7.79 -5.09 8.40
N GLN A 66 -8.09 -6.18 9.09
CA GLN A 66 -8.82 -6.18 10.37
C GLN A 66 -8.03 -5.48 11.47
N GLN A 67 -6.75 -5.82 11.64
CA GLN A 67 -5.89 -5.16 12.62
C GLN A 67 -5.76 -3.66 12.36
N ALA A 68 -5.60 -3.27 11.10
CA ALA A 68 -5.52 -1.88 10.69
C ALA A 68 -6.81 -1.12 11.07
N LEU A 69 -7.99 -1.68 10.78
CA LEU A 69 -9.27 -1.08 11.15
C LEU A 69 -9.48 -0.97 12.67
N GLN A 70 -9.06 -1.98 13.43
CA GLN A 70 -9.14 -1.95 14.89
C GLN A 70 -8.23 -0.85 15.45
N ARG A 71 -7.00 -0.72 14.94
CA ARG A 71 -6.07 0.34 15.33
C ARG A 71 -6.62 1.72 14.97
N ALA A 72 -7.29 1.89 13.83
CA ALA A 72 -7.87 3.17 13.45
C ALA A 72 -8.99 3.66 14.38
N GLN A 73 -9.67 2.75 15.08
CA GLN A 73 -10.70 3.11 16.08
C GLN A 73 -10.08 3.58 17.40
N ASN A 74 -8.89 3.08 17.72
CA ASN A 74 -8.12 3.50 18.88
C ASN A 74 -7.33 4.76 18.47
N ALA A 75 -7.61 5.92 19.07
CA ALA A 75 -7.20 7.26 18.59
C ALA A 75 -5.71 7.53 18.26
N GLY A 76 -4.81 6.55 18.36
CA GLY A 76 -3.39 6.63 17.99
C GLY A 76 -3.02 6.21 16.57
N PHE A 77 -3.97 5.84 15.70
CA PHE A 77 -3.67 5.44 14.31
C PHE A 77 -4.65 6.06 13.29
N PRO A 78 -4.68 7.40 13.16
CA PRO A 78 -5.61 8.08 12.26
C PRO A 78 -5.38 7.64 10.81
N MET A 79 -6.47 7.34 10.11
CA MET A 79 -6.43 6.96 8.69
C MET A 79 -7.40 7.80 7.88
N MET A 80 -6.97 8.13 6.66
CA MET A 80 -7.81 8.83 5.70
C MET A 80 -9.03 7.98 5.30
N PRO A 81 -10.22 8.59 5.10
CA PRO A 81 -11.43 7.89 4.68
C PRO A 81 -11.28 6.92 3.50
N PRO A 82 -10.58 7.25 2.39
CA PRO A 82 -10.38 6.30 1.30
C PRO A 82 -9.62 5.04 1.72
N THR A 83 -8.62 5.16 2.61
CA THR A 83 -7.87 4.03 3.17
C THR A 83 -8.77 3.14 4.01
N LEU A 84 -9.58 3.71 4.90
CA LEU A 84 -10.54 2.96 5.72
C LEU A 84 -11.54 2.17 4.86
N ALA A 85 -12.03 2.78 3.79
CA ALA A 85 -12.99 2.14 2.90
C ALA A 85 -12.35 0.98 2.09
N ALA A 86 -11.09 1.14 1.66
CA ALA A 86 -10.33 0.05 1.07
C ALA A 86 -10.15 -1.11 2.07
N LEU A 87 -9.69 -0.82 3.28
CA LEU A 87 -9.46 -1.83 4.33
C LEU A 87 -10.74 -2.58 4.71
N ARG A 88 -11.90 -1.92 4.80
CA ARG A 88 -13.20 -2.59 5.06
C ARG A 88 -13.56 -3.59 3.97
N THR A 89 -13.33 -3.23 2.71
CA THR A 89 -13.57 -4.13 1.57
C THR A 89 -12.66 -5.35 1.64
N LEU A 90 -11.37 -5.15 1.93
CA LEU A 90 -10.40 -6.24 2.06
C LEU A 90 -10.67 -7.12 3.28
N ALA A 91 -11.06 -6.52 4.41
CA ALA A 91 -11.41 -7.24 5.63
C ALA A 91 -12.62 -8.17 5.45
N ALA A 92 -13.61 -7.75 4.66
CA ALA A 92 -14.81 -8.53 4.38
C ALA A 92 -14.52 -9.84 3.61
N LEU A 93 -13.42 -9.91 2.86
CA LEU A 93 -13.01 -11.14 2.17
C LEU A 93 -12.49 -12.21 3.14
N GLY A 94 -11.93 -11.82 4.28
CA GLY A 94 -11.54 -12.72 5.37
C GLY A 94 -10.35 -13.65 5.09
N SER A 95 -9.81 -13.72 3.87
CA SER A 95 -8.63 -14.52 3.55
C SER A 95 -7.90 -14.04 2.30
N TRP A 96 -6.61 -14.37 2.21
CA TRP A 96 -5.79 -14.17 1.02
C TRP A 96 -6.33 -14.89 -0.21
N GLN A 97 -6.81 -16.13 -0.05
CA GLN A 97 -7.35 -16.94 -1.14
C GLN A 97 -8.56 -16.26 -1.79
N LYS A 98 -9.55 -15.84 -0.99
CA LYS A 98 -10.73 -15.11 -1.48
C LYS A 98 -10.37 -13.80 -2.16
N LEU A 99 -9.36 -13.08 -1.67
CA LEU A 99 -8.86 -11.86 -2.30
C LEU A 99 -8.30 -12.14 -3.69
N ARG A 100 -7.45 -13.17 -3.81
CA ARG A 100 -6.87 -13.56 -5.10
C ARG A 100 -7.93 -13.99 -6.10
N GLU A 101 -8.91 -14.77 -5.68
CA GLU A 101 -10.03 -15.21 -6.52
C GLU A 101 -10.88 -14.01 -6.99
N GLN A 102 -11.27 -13.13 -6.05
CA GLN A 102 -12.11 -11.96 -6.34
C GLN A 102 -11.46 -10.98 -7.33
N TYR A 103 -10.16 -10.72 -7.17
CA TYR A 103 -9.44 -9.71 -7.97
C TYR A 103 -8.50 -10.31 -9.02
N GLN A 104 -8.56 -11.62 -9.25
CA GLN A 104 -7.71 -12.34 -10.20
C GLN A 104 -6.22 -12.03 -9.99
N LEU A 105 -5.81 -12.01 -8.71
CA LEU A 105 -4.48 -11.59 -8.31
C LEU A 105 -3.51 -12.77 -8.44
N GLU A 106 -2.81 -12.82 -9.57
CA GLU A 106 -1.86 -13.87 -9.89
C GLU A 106 -0.58 -13.77 -9.05
N THR A 107 -0.12 -14.90 -8.55
CA THR A 107 1.23 -15.03 -7.99
C THR A 107 2.09 -15.56 -9.12
N ARG A 108 2.84 -14.71 -9.81
CA ARG A 108 3.87 -15.21 -10.72
C ARG A 108 4.93 -15.90 -9.86
N GLN A 109 5.01 -17.23 -9.95
CA GLN A 109 6.22 -17.94 -9.56
C GLN A 109 7.28 -17.59 -10.60
N VAL A 110 8.32 -16.88 -10.17
CA VAL A 110 9.54 -16.74 -10.97
C VAL A 110 10.20 -18.12 -10.90
N LEU A 111 10.28 -18.79 -12.06
CA LEU A 111 11.04 -20.03 -12.24
C LEU A 111 12.54 -19.77 -12.09
#